data_AF-A0A392NWM1-F1
#
_entry.id   AF-A0A392NWM1-F1
#
_cell.length_a   1.000
_cell.length_b   1.000
_cell.length_c   1.000
_cell.angle_alpha   90.00
_cell.angle_beta   90.00
_cell.angle_gamma   90.00
#
_symmetry.space_group_name_H-M   'P 1'
#
loop_
_entity.id
_entity.type
_entity.pdbx_description
1 polymer ?
#
loop_
_entity_poly.entity_id
_entity_poly.type
_entity_poly.pdbx_seq_one_letter_code
_entity_poly.pdbx_strand_id
1 'polypeptide(L)'
;MDINESAASISEADSMKGKLNLFNQKFREMCGIQSTWHVFDDQLRKQIIIYVETMLLPAYENFIVRFENVLGINADEYRMSDIQAQLNHVFLLQDIDVDSVRGSVRNQLVI
;
A
#
# COMPACT_ATOMS: atom_id res chain seq x y z
N MET A 1 26.40 -25.93 18.98
CA MET A 1 25.33 -25.22 18.27
C MET A 1 24.09 -26.06 18.49
N ASP A 2 23.24 -25.62 19.41
CA ASP A 2 22.16 -26.44 19.97
C ASP A 2 20.98 -26.52 18.99
N ILE A 3 20.52 -27.73 18.71
CA ILE A 3 19.43 -28.04 17.76
C ILE A 3 18.13 -27.30 18.14
N ASN A 4 17.96 -26.96 19.42
CA ASN A 4 16.83 -26.19 19.94
C ASN A 4 16.85 -24.70 19.52
N GLU A 5 18.03 -24.08 19.46
CA GLU A 5 18.20 -22.67 19.08
C GLU A 5 17.87 -22.46 17.59
N SER A 6 18.25 -23.42 16.74
CA SER A 6 17.94 -23.41 15.31
C SER A 6 16.45 -23.65 14.99
N ALA A 7 15.73 -24.43 15.79
CA ALA A 7 14.30 -24.68 15.58
C ALA A 7 13.45 -23.45 15.96
N ALA A 8 13.84 -22.76 17.04
CA ALA A 8 13.19 -21.52 17.46
C ALA A 8 13.36 -20.40 16.43
N SER A 9 14.56 -20.24 15.86
CA SER A 9 14.83 -19.23 14.83
C SER A 9 14.07 -19.48 13.52
N ILE A 10 13.88 -20.75 13.13
CA ILE A 10 13.06 -21.11 11.95
C ILE A 10 11.59 -20.78 12.20
N SER A 11 11.07 -21.10 13.38
CA SER A 11 9.68 -20.79 13.75
C SER A 11 9.42 -19.27 13.81
N GLU A 12 10.38 -18.49 14.31
CA GLU A 12 10.32 -17.04 14.32
C GLU A 12 10.33 -16.45 12.91
N ALA A 13 11.24 -16.94 12.05
CA ALA A 13 11.33 -16.56 10.65
C ALA A 13 10.01 -16.80 9.89
N ASP A 14 9.40 -17.98 10.05
CA ASP A 14 8.14 -18.31 9.39
C ASP A 14 6.97 -17.46 9.92
N SER A 15 6.93 -17.19 11.23
CA SER A 15 5.94 -16.29 11.82
C SER A 15 6.06 -14.87 11.26
N MET A 16 7.29 -14.36 11.15
CA MET A 16 7.56 -13.05 10.59
C MET A 16 7.18 -12.96 9.10
N LYS A 17 7.48 -13.98 8.29
CA LYS A 17 7.05 -14.06 6.88
C LYS A 17 5.54 -14.02 6.75
N GLY A 18 4.84 -14.81 7.59
CA GLY A 18 3.38 -14.83 7.62
C GLY A 18 2.77 -13.45 7.93
N LYS A 19 3.33 -12.74 8.92
CA LYS A 19 2.89 -11.39 9.29
C LYS A 19 3.13 -10.36 8.18
N LEU A 20 4.30 -10.39 7.53
CA LEU A 20 4.61 -9.47 6.44
C LEU A 20 3.72 -9.72 5.23
N ASN A 21 3.48 -10.99 4.87
CA ASN A 21 2.56 -11.35 3.80
C ASN A 21 1.13 -10.89 4.09
N LEU A 22 0.65 -11.08 5.32
CA LEU A 22 -0.67 -10.62 5.73
C LEU A 22 -0.78 -9.08 5.67
N PHE A 23 0.24 -8.37 6.15
CA PHE A 23 0.31 -6.92 6.02
C PHE A 23 0.24 -6.49 4.54
N ASN A 24 1.09 -7.07 3.69
CA ASN A 24 1.14 -6.76 2.26
C ASN A 24 -0.21 -6.99 1.58
N GLN A 25 -0.89 -8.09 1.91
CA GLN A 25 -2.23 -8.38 1.38
C GLN A 25 -3.25 -7.34 1.83
N LYS A 26 -3.30 -7.05 3.14
CA LYS A 26 -4.29 -6.11 3.71
C LYS A 26 -4.06 -4.68 3.26
N PHE A 27 -2.81 -4.27 3.13
CA PHE A 27 -2.45 -2.96 2.61
C PHE A 27 -2.94 -2.78 1.16
N ARG A 28 -2.69 -3.75 0.27
CA ARG A 28 -3.17 -3.71 -1.12
C ARG A 28 -4.69 -3.72 -1.22
N GLU A 29 -5.36 -4.55 -0.42
CA GLU A 29 -6.83 -4.61 -0.36
C GLU A 29 -7.42 -3.25 0.03
N MET A 30 -6.88 -2.63 1.09
CA MET A 30 -7.29 -1.30 1.53
C MET A 30 -7.04 -0.23 0.47
N CYS A 31 -5.84 -0.18 -0.12
CA CYS A 31 -5.53 0.78 -1.17
C CYS A 31 -6.44 0.60 -2.39
N GLY A 32 -6.74 -0.65 -2.78
CA GLY A 32 -7.68 -0.95 -3.85
C GLY A 32 -9.07 -0.40 -3.58
N ILE A 33 -9.61 -0.59 -2.36
CA ILE A 33 -10.91 -0.04 -1.96
C ILE A 33 -10.87 1.49 -1.93
N GLN A 34 -9.88 2.09 -1.26
CA GLN A 34 -9.78 3.54 -1.10
C GLN A 34 -9.48 4.28 -2.41
N SER A 35 -8.92 3.61 -3.41
CA SER A 35 -8.74 4.15 -4.77
C SER A 35 -10.08 4.33 -5.51
N THR A 36 -11.15 3.69 -5.04
CA THR A 36 -12.51 3.88 -5.59
C THR A 36 -13.25 5.07 -4.96
N TRP A 37 -12.66 5.71 -3.96
CA TRP A 37 -13.25 6.87 -3.30
C TRP A 37 -12.66 8.15 -3.89
N HIS A 38 -13.40 9.26 -3.76
CA HIS A 38 -12.94 10.58 -4.15
C HIS A 38 -12.95 11.51 -2.93
N VAL A 39 -11.89 12.28 -2.76
CA VAL A 39 -11.84 13.39 -1.80
C VAL A 39 -11.73 14.68 -2.60
N PHE A 40 -12.80 15.47 -2.61
CA PHE A 40 -12.92 16.70 -3.41
C PHE A 40 -11.89 17.78 -3.07
N ASP A 41 -11.49 17.86 -1.81
CA ASP A 41 -10.48 18.81 -1.35
C ASP A 41 -9.08 18.17 -1.46
N ASP A 42 -8.31 18.62 -2.45
CA ASP A 42 -6.94 18.16 -2.69
C ASP A 42 -6.01 18.39 -1.48
N GLN A 43 -6.22 19.45 -0.71
CA GLN A 43 -5.42 19.72 0.49
C GLN A 43 -5.78 18.73 1.60
N LEU A 44 -7.07 18.48 1.81
CA LEU A 44 -7.54 17.46 2.75
C LEU A 44 -7.01 16.08 2.36
N ARG A 45 -7.07 15.72 1.08
CA ARG A 45 -6.53 14.45 0.56
C ARG A 45 -5.05 14.31 0.89
N LYS A 46 -4.24 15.36 0.63
CA LYS A 46 -2.81 15.37 0.96
C LYS A 46 -2.58 15.21 2.46
N GLN A 47 -3.37 15.88 3.30
CA GLN A 47 -3.27 15.75 4.76
C GLN A 47 -3.58 14.33 5.24
N ILE A 48 -4.59 13.68 4.66
CA ILE A 48 -4.92 12.28 4.96
C ILE A 48 -3.72 11.38 4.61
N ILE A 49 -3.15 11.54 3.40
CA ILE A 49 -2.00 10.74 2.96
C ILE A 49 -0.80 10.95 3.89
N ILE A 50 -0.46 12.20 4.19
CA ILE A 50 0.64 12.53 5.12
C ILE A 50 0.41 11.87 6.48
N TYR A 51 -0.80 11.96 7.03
CA TYR A 51 -1.12 11.36 8.32
C TYR A 51 -0.94 9.83 8.29
N VAL A 52 -1.44 9.17 7.24
CA VAL A 52 -1.25 7.72 7.06
C VAL A 52 0.23 7.37 6.93
N GLU A 53 1.00 8.10 6.13
CA GLU A 53 2.45 7.89 5.97
C GLU A 53 3.19 8.05 7.30
N THR A 54 2.87 9.10 8.08
CA THR A 54 3.52 9.37 9.37
C THR A 54 3.31 8.27 10.41
N MET A 55 2.19 7.54 10.32
CA MET A 55 1.89 6.40 11.18
C MET A 55 2.47 5.10 10.61
N LEU A 56 2.33 4.89 9.30
CA LEU A 56 2.62 3.63 8.65
C LEU A 56 4.12 3.41 8.44
N LEU A 57 4.82 4.41 7.87
CA LEU A 57 6.22 4.23 7.46
C LEU A 57 7.12 3.90 8.66
N PRO A 58 7.04 4.58 9.82
CA PRO A 58 7.88 4.23 10.95
C PRO A 58 7.61 2.82 11.49
N ALA A 59 6.34 2.38 11.49
CA ALA A 59 5.97 1.05 11.95
C ALA A 59 6.44 -0.04 10.98
N TYR A 60 6.29 0.19 9.67
CA TYR A 60 6.73 -0.72 8.63
C TYR A 60 8.25 -0.86 8.60
N GLU A 61 8.99 0.25 8.60
CA GLU A 61 10.47 0.22 8.60
C GLU A 61 11.02 -0.47 9.85
N ASN A 62 10.48 -0.19 11.04
CA ASN A 62 10.88 -0.90 12.25
C ASN A 62 10.58 -2.41 12.19
N PHE A 63 9.48 -2.80 11.52
CA PHE A 63 9.20 -4.22 11.28
C PHE A 63 10.21 -4.83 10.30
N ILE A 64 10.54 -4.13 9.21
CA ILE A 64 11.52 -4.59 8.21
C ILE A 64 12.91 -4.74 8.80
N VAL A 65 13.39 -3.79 9.61
CA VAL A 65 14.71 -3.92 10.27
C VAL A 65 14.78 -5.18 11.14
N ARG A 66 13.70 -5.50 11.87
CA ARG A 66 13.62 -6.75 12.66
C ARG A 66 13.56 -7.99 11.76
N PHE A 67 12.82 -7.89 10.67
CA PHE A 67 12.66 -8.95 9.68
C PHE A 67 13.99 -9.30 9.00
N GLU A 68 14.75 -8.31 8.58
CA GLU A 68 16.09 -8.42 8.00
C GLU A 68 17.09 -9.05 8.99
N ASN A 69 17.01 -8.70 10.27
CA ASN A 69 17.85 -9.32 11.30
C ASN A 69 17.61 -10.83 11.47
N VAL A 70 16.39 -11.31 11.18
CA VAL A 70 16.02 -12.74 11.29
C VAL A 70 16.27 -13.50 9.99
N LEU A 71 16.05 -12.88 8.83
CA LEU A 71 16.10 -13.56 7.52
C LEU A 71 17.35 -13.28 6.67
N GLY A 72 18.10 -12.23 7.01
CA GLY A 72 19.27 -11.80 6.27
C GLY A 72 18.97 -11.54 4.79
N ILE A 73 19.75 -12.16 3.91
CA ILE A 73 19.77 -11.91 2.46
C ILE A 73 18.43 -12.22 1.77
N ASN A 74 17.58 -13.08 2.37
CA ASN A 74 16.29 -13.45 1.80
C ASN A 74 15.16 -12.44 2.15
N ALA A 75 15.45 -11.40 2.92
CA ALA A 75 14.44 -10.47 3.41
C ALA A 75 13.84 -9.60 2.29
N ASP A 76 14.63 -9.21 1.30
CA ASP A 76 14.21 -8.27 0.24
C ASP A 76 13.06 -8.79 -0.63
N GLU A 77 12.93 -10.12 -0.79
CA GLU A 77 11.83 -10.74 -1.55
C GLU A 77 10.44 -10.41 -0.99
N TYR A 78 10.36 -10.18 0.33
CA TYR A 78 9.08 -9.96 1.02
C TYR A 78 8.75 -8.48 1.21
N ARG A 79 9.71 -7.58 0.94
CA ARG A 79 9.54 -6.14 1.12
C ARG A 79 8.67 -5.58 0.01
N MET A 80 7.66 -4.81 0.41
CA MET A 80 6.90 -3.96 -0.48
C MET A 80 7.71 -2.70 -0.79
N SER A 81 8.02 -2.46 -2.07
CA SER A 81 8.81 -1.31 -2.53
C SER A 81 7.96 -0.09 -2.89
N ASP A 82 6.64 -0.24 -2.98
CA ASP A 82 5.73 0.71 -3.60
C ASP A 82 4.68 1.28 -2.63
N ILE A 83 4.88 1.18 -1.31
CA ILE A 83 3.92 1.65 -0.29
C ILE A 83 3.50 3.10 -0.52
N GLN A 84 4.46 4.02 -0.64
CA GLN A 84 4.15 5.44 -0.85
C GLN A 84 3.48 5.68 -2.21
N ALA A 85 3.89 4.95 -3.25
CA ALA A 85 3.25 5.04 -4.56
C ALA A 85 1.77 4.61 -4.48
N GLN A 86 1.47 3.50 -3.81
CA GLN A 86 0.09 3.04 -3.61
C GLN A 86 -0.75 4.04 -2.78
N LEU A 87 -0.18 4.63 -1.73
CA LEU A 87 -0.87 5.68 -0.96
C LEU A 87 -1.15 6.93 -1.82
N ASN A 88 -0.24 7.28 -2.72
CA ASN A 88 -0.48 8.38 -3.64
C ASN A 88 -1.60 8.12 -4.65
N HIS A 89 -2.06 6.87 -4.79
CA HIS A 89 -3.19 6.52 -5.65
C HIS A 89 -4.55 6.47 -4.93
N VAL A 90 -4.58 6.46 -3.59
CA VAL A 90 -5.86 6.45 -2.88
C VAL A 90 -6.58 7.80 -2.99
N PHE A 91 -7.91 7.73 -2.94
CA PHE A 91 -8.81 8.88 -3.00
C PHE A 91 -8.73 9.71 -4.31
N LEU A 92 -8.18 9.13 -5.39
CA LEU A 92 -7.94 9.81 -6.68
C LEU A 92 -9.03 9.56 -7.73
N LEU A 93 -10.14 8.88 -7.41
CA LEU A 93 -11.15 8.57 -8.42
C LEU A 93 -11.50 9.85 -9.20
N GLN A 94 -11.18 9.88 -10.49
CA GLN A 94 -11.51 11.02 -11.34
C GLN A 94 -12.99 10.91 -11.65
N ASP A 95 -13.75 11.97 -11.34
CA ASP A 95 -15.13 12.06 -11.79
C ASP A 95 -15.12 11.93 -13.32
N ILE A 96 -15.89 10.94 -13.83
CA ILE A 96 -16.21 10.91 -15.26
C ILE A 96 -17.04 12.15 -15.50
N ASP A 97 -16.46 13.17 -16.14
CA ASP A 97 -17.19 14.35 -16.54
C ASP A 97 -18.26 13.95 -17.58
N VAL A 98 -19.49 13.76 -17.10
CA VAL A 98 -20.65 13.43 -17.95
C VAL A 98 -20.96 14.59 -18.90
N ASP A 99 -20.56 15.82 -18.57
CA ASP A 99 -20.72 16.99 -19.45
C ASP A 99 -19.72 17.00 -20.61
N SER A 100 -18.52 16.41 -20.44
CA SER A 100 -17.57 16.16 -21.54
C SER A 100 -18.13 15.19 -22.59
N VAL A 101 -18.82 14.13 -22.15
CA VAL A 101 -19.49 13.17 -23.04
C VAL A 101 -20.62 13.85 -23.82
N ARG A 102 -21.40 14.71 -23.16
CA ARG A 102 -22.55 15.41 -23.77
C ARG A 102 -22.12 16.51 -24.75
N GLY A 103 -20.96 17.13 -24.53
CA GLY A 103 -20.35 18.08 -25.48
C GLY A 103 -19.88 17.42 -26.78
N SER A 104 -19.33 16.21 -26.70
CA SER A 104 -18.85 15.45 -27.86
C SER A 104 -19.99 15.00 -28.79
N VAL A 105 -21.10 14.51 -28.24
CA VAL A 105 -22.25 14.05 -29.04
C VAL A 105 -22.94 15.19 -29.81
N ARG A 106 -22.96 16.41 -29.24
CA ARG A 106 -23.55 17.58 -29.92
C ARG A 106 -22.75 18.03 -31.15
N ASN A 107 -21.42 17.93 -31.12
CA ASN A 107 -20.57 18.31 -32.24
C ASN A 107 -20.57 17.28 -33.38
N GLN A 108 -21.10 16.07 -33.17
CA GLN A 108 -21.22 15.03 -34.20
C GLN A 108 -22.56 15.08 -34.96
N LEU A 109 -23.57 15.80 -34.44
CA LEU A 109 -24.91 15.89 -35.05
C LEU A 109 -25.14 17.13 -35.93
N VAL A 110 -24.10 17.97 -36.12
CA VAL A 110 -24.16 19.10 -37.06
C VAL A 110 -23.54 18.67 -38.38
N ILE A 111 -24.29 17.91 -39.18
CA ILE A 111 -24.04 17.65 -40.60
C ILE A 111 -25.33 17.93 -41.36
#